data_AF-A0A101DGY9-F1
#
_entry.id   AF-A0A101DGY9-F1
#
_cell.length_a   1.000
_cell.length_b   1.000
_cell.length_c   1.000
_cell.angle_alpha   90.00
_cell.angle_beta   90.00
_cell.angle_gamma   90.00
#
_symmetry.space_group_name_H-M   'P 1'
#
loop_
_entity.id
_entity.type
_entity.pdbx_description
1 polymer ?
#
loop_
_entity_poly.entity_id
_entity_poly.type
_entity_poly.pdbx_seq_one_letter_code
_entity_poly.pdbx_strand_id
1 'polypeptide(L)'
;MKTWERILGQIFPFLGALFLGVELFWRFNKGKSLCSTESCSLVGNYIRFEDTYLIALGFVFLLVLFLFHFLYFRSPDKTYLKKIIYGLFCAGFIVDGVLLGFQIFIIKTFCQICFIFAGILLI
;
A
#
# COMPACT_ATOMS: atom_id res chain seq x y z
N MET A 1 -13.89 -1.99 -20.95
CA MET A 1 -13.07 -1.12 -20.09
C MET A 1 -12.33 -0.14 -20.97
N LYS A 2 -12.34 1.13 -20.60
CA LYS A 2 -11.67 2.21 -21.34
C LYS A 2 -10.16 2.09 -21.12
N THR A 3 -9.35 2.47 -22.11
CA THR A 3 -7.87 2.42 -22.03
C THR A 3 -7.31 3.13 -20.79
N TRP A 4 -8.01 4.16 -20.30
CA TRP A 4 -7.69 4.91 -19.10
C TRP A 4 -7.73 4.06 -17.81
N GLU A 5 -8.74 3.20 -17.62
CA GLU A 5 -8.85 2.33 -16.42
C GLU A 5 -7.70 1.34 -16.35
N ARG A 6 -7.19 0.93 -17.51
CA ARG A 6 -6.06 0.02 -17.65
C ARG A 6 -4.74 0.68 -17.26
N ILE A 7 -4.57 1.93 -17.68
CA ILE A 7 -3.39 2.73 -17.35
C ILE A 7 -3.37 3.05 -15.85
N LEU A 8 -4.50 3.52 -15.30
CA LEU A 8 -4.61 3.87 -13.88
C LEU A 8 -4.34 2.67 -12.97
N GLY A 9 -5.04 1.55 -13.18
CA GLY A 9 -4.89 0.38 -12.30
C GLY A 9 -3.56 -0.36 -12.40
N GLN A 10 -2.66 -0.01 -13.33
CA GLN A 10 -1.28 -0.52 -13.35
C GLN A 10 -0.26 0.51 -12.87
N ILE A 11 -0.38 1.77 -13.30
CA ILE A 11 0.63 2.80 -12.98
C ILE A 11 0.63 3.12 -11.49
N PHE A 12 -0.54 3.29 -10.87
CA PHE A 12 -0.64 3.65 -9.46
C PHE A 12 -0.04 2.59 -8.51
N PRO A 13 -0.41 1.30 -8.61
CA PRO A 13 0.21 0.29 -7.75
C PRO A 13 1.70 0.11 -8.06
N PHE A 14 2.13 0.29 -9.32
CA PHE A 14 3.55 0.25 -9.66
C PHE A 14 4.34 1.41 -9.03
N LEU A 15 3.82 2.64 -9.12
CA LEU A 15 4.45 3.82 -8.51
C LEU A 15 4.52 3.68 -6.99
N GLY A 16 3.44 3.23 -6.36
CA GLY A 16 3.39 2.99 -4.92
C GLY A 16 4.36 1.89 -4.48
N ALA A 17 4.47 0.80 -5.26
CA ALA A 17 5.45 -0.24 -4.99
C ALA A 17 6.88 0.29 -5.14
N LEU A 18 7.15 1.12 -6.14
CA LEU A 18 8.47 1.74 -6.32
C LEU A 18 8.82 2.66 -5.14
N PHE A 19 7.86 3.48 -4.70
CA PHE A 19 8.02 4.37 -3.55
C PHE A 19 8.32 3.58 -2.26
N LEU A 20 7.52 2.55 -1.96
CA LEU A 20 7.76 1.70 -0.79
C LEU A 20 9.05 0.89 -0.91
N GLY A 21 9.40 0.43 -2.12
CA GLY A 21 10.64 -0.29 -2.37
C GLY A 21 11.87 0.58 -2.12
N VAL A 22 11.84 1.86 -2.52
CA VAL A 22 12.90 2.84 -2.21
C VAL A 22 12.98 3.08 -0.71
N GLU A 23 11.85 3.23 -0.02
CA GLU A 23 11.80 3.39 1.43
C GLU A 23 12.38 2.18 2.18
N LEU A 24 12.02 0.95 1.76
CA LEU A 24 12.60 -0.29 2.28
C LEU A 24 14.10 -0.35 2.04
N PHE A 25 14.55 -0.06 0.81
CA PHE A 25 15.97 -0.06 0.45
C PHE A 25 16.77 0.93 1.32
N TRP A 26 16.20 2.10 1.61
CA TRP A 26 16.83 3.11 2.44
C TRP A 26 16.92 2.69 3.91
N ARG A 27 15.84 2.08 4.43
CA ARG A 27 15.79 1.51 5.79
C ARG A 27 16.82 0.40 5.97
N PHE A 28 16.96 -0.51 5.01
CA PHE A 28 17.92 -1.61 5.09
C PHE A 28 19.38 -1.15 4.96
N ASN A 29 19.69 -0.17 4.09
CA ASN A 29 21.08 0.21 3.84
C ASN A 29 21.64 1.30 4.76
N LYS A 30 20.81 2.22 5.26
CA LYS A 30 21.30 3.36 6.07
C LYS A 30 20.76 3.37 7.49
N GLY A 31 19.87 2.43 7.86
CA GLY A 31 19.13 2.48 9.12
C GLY A 31 18.28 3.75 9.26
N LYS A 32 18.07 4.49 8.16
CA LYS A 32 17.36 5.76 8.11
C LYS A 32 16.18 5.62 7.15
N SER A 33 15.00 5.91 7.67
CA SER A 33 13.74 6.02 6.96
C SER A 33 13.62 7.44 6.37
N LEU A 34 13.08 7.61 5.15
CA LEU A 34 12.73 8.95 4.65
C LEU A 34 11.61 9.58 5.50
N CYS A 35 10.87 8.76 6.23
CA CYS A 35 9.83 9.14 7.17
C CYS A 35 10.16 8.63 8.58
N SER A 36 11.33 8.98 9.13
CA SER A 36 11.70 8.64 10.51
C SER A 36 11.07 9.62 11.51
N THR A 37 9.80 9.98 11.30
CA THR A 37 9.05 10.74 12.30
C THR A 37 8.69 9.82 13.45
N GLU A 38 8.74 10.31 14.69
CA GLU A 38 8.28 9.58 15.89
C GLU A 38 6.90 8.95 15.68
N SER A 39 6.04 9.61 14.88
CA SER A 39 4.72 9.14 14.47
C SER A 39 4.71 7.75 13.83
N CYS A 40 5.68 7.42 12.96
CA CYS A 40 5.69 6.13 12.30
C CYS A 40 6.20 5.01 13.24
N SER A 41 7.16 5.33 14.12
CA SER A 41 7.65 4.45 15.19
C SER A 41 6.60 4.19 16.28
N LEU A 42 5.78 5.18 16.61
CA LEU A 42 4.64 5.04 17.51
C LEU A 42 3.57 4.08 16.96
N VAL A 43 3.33 4.13 15.64
CA VAL A 43 2.39 3.23 14.97
C VAL A 43 2.92 1.80 14.96
N GLY A 44 4.18 1.55 14.58
CA GLY A 44 4.71 0.18 14.57
C GLY A 44 4.88 -0.43 15.96
N ASN A 45 5.35 0.35 16.95
CA ASN A 45 5.43 -0.13 18.33
C ASN A 45 4.05 -0.54 18.89
N TYR A 46 2.98 0.17 18.50
CA TYR A 46 1.63 -0.17 18.96
C TYR A 46 1.10 -1.46 18.33
N ILE A 47 1.37 -1.70 17.05
CA ILE A 47 0.90 -2.90 16.34
C ILE A 47 1.76 -4.13 16.71
N ARG A 48 2.78 -3.97 17.57
CA ARG A 48 3.82 -5.00 17.87
C ARG A 48 4.52 -5.53 16.62
N PHE A 49 4.45 -4.78 15.52
CA PHE A 49 5.11 -5.06 14.27
C PHE A 49 6.04 -3.89 14.01
N GLU A 50 7.35 -4.14 13.91
CA GLU A 50 8.30 -3.08 13.56
C GLU A 50 7.82 -2.37 12.29
N ASP A 51 7.95 -1.04 12.23
CA ASP A 51 7.50 -0.20 11.12
C ASP A 51 7.90 -0.77 9.74
N THR A 52 9.06 -1.42 9.68
CA THR A 52 9.61 -2.07 8.49
C THR A 52 8.71 -3.18 7.95
N TYR A 53 8.06 -3.98 8.81
CA TYR A 53 7.15 -5.04 8.39
C TYR A 53 5.87 -4.49 7.80
N LEU A 54 5.34 -3.39 8.34
CA LEU A 54 4.13 -2.76 7.81
C LEU A 54 4.36 -2.24 6.38
N ILE A 55 5.52 -1.62 6.16
CA ILE A 55 5.96 -1.12 4.85
C ILE A 55 6.25 -2.27 3.89
N ALA A 56 6.88 -3.35 4.37
CA ALA A 56 7.10 -4.57 3.59
C ALA A 56 5.79 -5.21 3.14
N LEU A 57 4.79 -5.29 4.03
CA LEU A 57 3.46 -5.82 3.70
C LEU A 57 2.76 -4.94 2.67
N GLY A 58 2.79 -3.62 2.82
CA GLY A 58 2.25 -2.69 1.83
C GLY A 58 2.93 -2.83 0.46
N PHE A 59 4.26 -3.01 0.44
CA PHE A 59 5.03 -3.22 -0.79
C PHE A 59 4.62 -4.51 -1.50
N VAL A 60 4.57 -5.62 -0.75
CA VAL A 60 4.13 -6.92 -1.28
C VAL A 60 2.69 -6.84 -1.78
N PHE A 61 1.80 -6.20 -1.03
CA PHE A 61 0.41 -6.00 -1.42
C PHE A 61 0.27 -5.25 -2.75
N LEU A 62 1.01 -4.15 -2.95
CA LEU A 62 1.00 -3.41 -4.21
C LEU A 62 1.60 -4.20 -5.38
N LEU A 63 2.65 -4.99 -5.16
CA LEU A 63 3.19 -5.89 -6.18
C LEU A 63 2.19 -6.96 -6.58
N VAL A 64 1.49 -7.54 -5.61
CA VAL A 64 0.44 -8.53 -5.85
C VAL A 64 -0.71 -7.89 -6.63
N LEU A 65 -1.18 -6.71 -6.23
CA LEU A 65 -2.19 -5.95 -6.99
C LEU A 65 -1.73 -5.68 -8.43
N PHE A 66 -0.50 -5.21 -8.62
CA PHE A 66 0.08 -4.98 -9.94
C PHE A 66 0.09 -6.26 -10.79
N LEU A 67 0.52 -7.38 -10.21
CA LEU A 67 0.57 -8.68 -10.88
C LEU A 67 -0.83 -9.17 -11.29
N PHE A 68 -1.81 -9.08 -10.40
CA PHE A 68 -3.19 -9.46 -10.70
C PHE A 68 -3.81 -8.55 -11.76
N HIS A 69 -3.53 -7.25 -11.72
CA HIS A 69 -3.98 -6.30 -12.73
C HIS A 69 -3.32 -6.58 -14.10
N PHE A 70 -2.03 -6.92 -14.12
CA PHE A 70 -1.31 -7.35 -15.32
C PHE A 70 -1.91 -8.65 -15.91
N LEU A 71 -2.17 -9.65 -15.07
CA LEU A 71 -2.78 -10.92 -15.46
C LEU A 71 -4.21 -10.74 -15.97
N TYR A 72 -4.98 -9.82 -15.37
CA TYR A 72 -6.33 -9.48 -15.82
C TYR A 72 -6.36 -8.95 -17.26
N PHE A 73 -5.35 -8.19 -17.68
CA PHE A 73 -5.27 -7.72 -19.07
C PHE A 73 -4.77 -8.76 -20.06
N ARG A 74 -4.01 -9.75 -19.59
CA ARG A 74 -3.48 -10.84 -20.43
C ARG A 74 -4.48 -11.98 -20.60
N SER A 75 -5.36 -12.19 -19.64
CA SER A 75 -6.22 -13.38 -19.57
C SER A 75 -7.51 -13.25 -20.41
N PRO A 76 -7.93 -14.31 -21.11
CA PRO A 76 -9.18 -14.33 -21.86
C PRO A 76 -10.41 -14.41 -20.93
N ASP A 77 -10.29 -15.07 -19.77
CA ASP A 77 -11.36 -15.19 -18.78
C ASP A 77 -11.19 -14.16 -17.65
N LYS A 78 -12.10 -13.19 -17.61
CA LYS A 78 -11.94 -11.93 -16.85
C LYS A 78 -12.75 -11.91 -15.55
N THR A 79 -13.71 -12.82 -15.41
CA THR A 79 -14.73 -12.73 -14.36
C THR A 79 -14.18 -13.02 -12.97
N TYR A 80 -13.32 -14.03 -12.86
CA TYR A 80 -12.72 -14.43 -11.58
C TYR A 80 -11.60 -13.46 -11.14
N LEU A 81 -10.73 -13.08 -12.06
CA LEU A 81 -9.66 -12.10 -11.82
C LEU A 81 -10.21 -10.74 -11.37
N LYS A 82 -11.33 -10.29 -11.97
CA LYS A 82 -11.99 -9.06 -11.53
C LYS A 82 -12.43 -9.16 -10.06
N LYS A 83 -13.08 -10.26 -9.65
CA LYS A 83 -13.50 -10.46 -8.25
C LYS A 83 -12.32 -10.45 -7.28
N ILE A 84 -11.20 -11.08 -7.66
CA ILE A 84 -9.98 -11.07 -6.85
C ILE A 84 -9.45 -9.65 -6.69
N ILE A 85 -9.31 -8.90 -7.78
CA ILE A 85 -8.82 -7.50 -7.73
C ILE A 85 -9.70 -6.65 -6.82
N TYR A 86 -11.03 -6.72 -6.96
CA TYR A 86 -11.96 -6.02 -6.07
C TYR A 86 -11.81 -6.46 -4.62
N GLY A 87 -11.65 -7.76 -4.36
CA GLY A 87 -11.42 -8.29 -3.02
C GLY A 87 -10.13 -7.74 -2.40
N LEU A 88 -9.04 -7.67 -3.17
CA LEU A 88 -7.78 -7.08 -2.72
C LEU A 88 -7.96 -5.58 -2.40
N PHE A 89 -8.61 -4.81 -3.27
CA PHE A 89 -8.90 -3.40 -3.01
C PHE A 89 -9.71 -3.22 -1.73
N CYS A 90 -10.78 -4.00 -1.51
CA CYS A 90 -11.55 -3.94 -0.28
C CYS A 90 -10.70 -4.29 0.95
N ALA A 91 -9.84 -5.30 0.86
CA ALA A 91 -8.94 -5.66 1.96
C ALA A 91 -7.95 -4.53 2.27
N GLY A 92 -7.34 -3.93 1.25
CA GLY A 92 -6.44 -2.77 1.41
C GLY A 92 -7.16 -1.59 2.06
N PHE A 93 -8.38 -1.28 1.62
CA PHE A 93 -9.19 -0.19 2.17
C PHE A 93 -9.56 -0.40 3.64
N ILE A 94 -9.86 -1.64 4.04
CA ILE A 94 -10.12 -1.98 5.45
C ILE A 94 -8.85 -1.75 6.28
N VAL A 95 -7.70 -2.23 5.81
CA VAL A 95 -6.42 -2.09 6.52
C VAL A 95 -6.05 -0.62 6.67
N ASP A 96 -6.12 0.17 5.61
CA ASP A 96 -5.84 1.61 5.66
C ASP A 96 -6.86 2.37 6.51
N GLY A 97 -8.13 1.99 6.44
CA GLY A 97 -9.18 2.58 7.28
C GLY A 97 -8.93 2.34 8.78
N VAL A 98 -8.48 1.13 9.15
CA VAL A 98 -8.10 0.81 10.53
C VAL A 98 -6.85 1.58 10.94
N LEU A 99 -5.82 1.64 10.10
CA LEU A 99 -4.58 2.36 10.39
C LEU A 99 -4.80 3.88 10.54
N LEU A 100 -5.55 4.49 9.63
CA LEU A 100 -5.89 5.91 9.69
C LEU A 100 -6.83 6.22 10.86
N GLY A 101 -7.84 5.39 11.09
CA GLY A 101 -8.71 5.53 12.26
C GLY A 101 -7.90 5.48 13.56
N PHE A 102 -6.95 4.55 13.66
CA PHE A 102 -6.07 4.44 14.80
C PHE A 102 -5.18 5.70 14.98
N GLN A 103 -4.60 6.20 13.89
CA GLN A 103 -3.78 7.42 13.90
C GLN A 103 -4.57 8.67 14.30
N ILE A 104 -5.81 8.80 13.87
CA ILE A 104 -6.67 9.97 14.15
C ILE A 104 -7.24 9.92 15.57
N PHE A 105 -7.79 8.77 15.98
CA PHE A 105 -8.54 8.68 17.23
C PHE A 105 -7.69 8.35 18.46
N ILE A 106 -6.60 7.59 18.29
CA ILE A 106 -5.82 7.06 19.43
C ILE A 106 -4.48 7.78 19.57
N ILE A 107 -3.63 7.76 18.54
CA ILE A 107 -2.27 8.32 18.66
C ILE A 107 -2.25 9.85 18.44
N LYS A 108 -3.20 10.39 17.66
CA LYS A 108 -3.23 11.81 17.24
C LYS A 108 -1.96 12.27 16.52
N THR A 109 -1.29 11.36 15.83
CA THR A 109 -0.07 11.62 15.06
C THR A 109 -0.24 11.09 13.65
N PHE A 110 0.10 11.91 12.66
CA PHE A 110 -0.03 11.56 11.25
C PHE A 110 1.29 10.96 10.73
N CYS A 111 1.24 9.74 10.16
CA CYS A 111 2.36 9.26 9.33
C CYS A 111 2.07 9.56 7.85
N GLN A 112 2.97 10.31 7.22
CA GLN A 112 2.82 10.75 5.83
C GLN A 112 2.78 9.57 4.85
N ILE A 113 3.51 8.49 5.12
CA ILE A 113 3.51 7.28 4.28
C ILE A 113 2.12 6.63 4.26
N CYS A 114 1.47 6.48 5.42
CA CYS A 114 0.13 5.88 5.52
C CYS A 114 -0.91 6.71 4.75
N PHE A 115 -0.78 8.04 4.77
CA PHE A 115 -1.66 8.93 4.02
C PHE A 115 -1.45 8.84 2.50
N ILE A 116 -0.18 8.78 2.06
CA ILE A 116 0.15 8.60 0.64
C ILE A 116 -0.39 7.26 0.15
N PHE A 117 -0.23 6.19 0.94
CA PHE A 117 -0.70 4.85 0.59
C PHE A 117 -2.23 4.79 0.48
N ALA A 118 -2.95 5.35 1.46
CA ALA A 118 -4.39 5.46 1.41
C ALA A 118 -4.88 6.31 0.23
N GLY A 119 -4.13 7.37 -0.13
CA GLY A 119 -4.40 8.17 -1.33
C GLY A 119 -4.24 7.38 -2.63
N ILE A 120 -3.26 6.48 -2.71
CA ILE A 120 -3.04 5.60 -3.88
C ILE A 120 -4.17 4.57 -4.00
N LEU A 121 -4.71 4.08 -2.89
CA LEU A 121 -5.81 3.10 -2.86
C LEU A 121 -7.19 3.70 -3.16
N LEU A 122 -7.35 5.03 -3.06
CA LEU A 122 -8.59 5.77 -3.33
C LEU A 122 -8.81 6.09 -4.82
N ILE A 123 -7.80 5.91 -5.67
CA ILE A 123 -7.80 6.25 -7.11
C ILE A 123 -8.10 5.02 -7.96
#